data_AF-A0A960ZJY1-F1
#
_entry.id   AF-A0A960ZJY1-F1
#
_cell.length_a   1.000
_cell.length_b   1.000
_cell.length_c   1.000
_cell.angle_alpha   90.00
_cell.angle_beta   90.00
_cell.angle_gamma   90.00
#
_symmetry.space_group_name_H-M   'P 1'
#
loop_
_entity.id
_entity.type
_entity.pdbx_description
1 polymer ?
#
loop_
_entity_poly.entity_id
_entity_poly.type
_entity_poly.pdbx_seq_one_letter_code
_entity_poly.pdbx_strand_id
1 'polypeptide(L)'
;LIERFKGYSASGGAFGPGGILFVSGHDAKELYLLELPPGGGEARWFFTLPISAAGQAFAWELSDAARLYAIDRATREVIVSEVK
;
A
#
# COMPACT_ATOMS: atom_id res chain seq x y z
N LEU A 1 5.67 12.65 2.28
CA LEU A 1 5.81 11.20 1.98
C LEU A 1 7.26 10.73 2.07
N ILE A 2 8.18 11.36 1.33
CA ILE A 2 9.59 10.94 1.23
C ILE A 2 10.27 10.65 2.58
N GLU A 3 10.06 11.49 3.59
CA GLU A 3 10.63 11.28 4.93
C GLU A 3 10.20 9.94 5.58
N ARG A 4 8.96 9.49 5.32
CA ARG A 4 8.44 8.22 5.86
C ARG A 4 9.12 7.00 5.27
N PHE A 5 9.71 7.14 4.09
CA PHE A 5 10.45 6.08 3.41
C PHE A 5 11.90 5.96 3.89
N LYS A 6 12.40 6.95 4.66
CA LYS A 6 13.73 6.91 5.29
C LYS A 6 14.87 6.56 4.33
N GLY A 7 14.78 7.01 3.08
CA GLY A 7 15.79 6.74 2.05
C GLY A 7 15.66 5.39 1.33
N TYR A 8 14.64 4.59 1.63
CA TYR A 8 14.36 3.34 0.92
C TYR A 8 13.31 3.51 -0.19
N SER A 9 13.27 2.54 -1.11
CA SER A 9 12.24 2.43 -2.14
C SER A 9 10.90 1.96 -1.56
N ALA A 10 9.84 2.02 -2.36
CA ALA A 10 8.60 1.30 -2.04
C ALA A 10 8.83 -0.21 -2.06
N SER A 11 8.39 -0.89 -1.01
CA SER A 11 8.49 -2.35 -0.91
C SER A 11 7.27 -3.06 -1.50
N GLY A 12 6.14 -2.36 -1.54
CA GLY A 12 4.87 -2.85 -2.09
C GLY A 12 4.18 -1.76 -2.91
N GLY A 13 3.48 -2.19 -3.96
CA GLY A 13 2.70 -1.31 -4.81
C GLY A 13 1.64 -2.09 -5.59
N ALA A 14 0.39 -1.63 -5.53
CA ALA A 14 -0.70 -2.23 -6.30
C ALA A 14 -1.81 -1.21 -6.57
N PHE A 15 -2.45 -1.33 -7.74
CA PHE A 15 -3.69 -0.63 -8.01
C PHE A 15 -4.82 -1.32 -7.24
N GLY A 16 -5.56 -0.52 -6.48
CA GLY A 16 -6.69 -0.99 -5.68
C GLY A 16 -8.02 -0.44 -6.19
N PRO A 17 -9.05 -0.43 -5.31
CA PRO A 17 -10.37 0.12 -5.63
C PRO A 17 -10.28 1.54 -6.20
N GLY A 18 -11.12 1.81 -7.22
CA GLY A 18 -11.16 3.11 -7.89
C GLY A 18 -9.94 3.43 -8.75
N GLY A 19 -9.06 2.47 -9.03
CA GLY A 19 -7.86 2.69 -9.85
C GLY A 19 -6.77 3.50 -9.15
N ILE A 20 -6.86 3.65 -7.82
CA ILE A 20 -5.88 4.37 -7.01
C ILE A 20 -4.62 3.51 -6.84
N LEU A 21 -3.45 4.12 -6.94
CA LEU A 21 -2.19 3.45 -6.61
C LEU A 21 -1.94 3.50 -5.11
N PHE A 22 -1.82 2.33 -4.49
CA PHE A 22 -1.39 2.20 -3.10
C PHE A 22 0.09 1.80 -3.09
N VAL A 23 0.88 2.39 -2.20
CA VAL A 23 2.28 1.99 -1.97
C VAL A 23 2.56 1.84 -0.47
N SER A 24 3.51 0.99 -0.12
CA SER A 24 3.97 0.82 1.26
C SER A 24 5.46 1.14 1.38
N GLY A 25 5.87 1.58 2.58
CA GLY A 25 7.28 1.62 2.98
C GLY A 25 7.82 0.22 3.25
N HIS A 26 8.80 0.07 4.14
CA HIS A 26 9.34 -1.23 4.59
C HIS A 26 8.87 -1.64 6.00
N ASP A 27 8.60 -0.67 6.88
CA ASP A 27 8.35 -0.94 8.30
C ASP A 27 7.02 -0.37 8.79
N ALA A 28 6.63 0.81 8.30
CA ALA A 28 5.42 1.49 8.75
C ALA A 28 4.17 0.69 8.39
N LYS A 29 3.24 0.58 9.33
CA LYS A 29 1.95 -0.10 9.15
C LYS A 29 0.94 0.79 8.41
N GLU A 30 1.34 1.25 7.23
CA GLU A 30 0.65 2.28 6.47
C GLU A 30 0.74 1.98 4.96
N LEU A 31 -0.37 2.22 4.26
CA LEU A 31 -0.41 2.40 2.81
C LEU A 31 -0.58 3.87 2.48
N TYR A 32 0.16 4.34 1.48
CA TYR A 32 0.08 5.71 0.99
C TYR A 32 -0.60 5.70 -0.37
N LEU A 33 -1.68 6.46 -0.48
CA LEU A 33 -2.49 6.53 -1.69
C LEU A 33 -1.96 7.64 -2.59
N LEU A 34 -1.66 7.27 -3.82
CA LEU A 34 -1.06 8.10 -4.83
C LEU A 34 -2.02 8.22 -6.03
N GLU A 35 -2.19 9.45 -6.49
CA GLU A 35 -2.73 9.72 -7.82
C GLU A 35 -1.59 9.91 -8.82
N LEU A 36 -1.67 9.22 -9.95
CA LEU A 36 -0.71 9.34 -11.04
C LEU A 36 -1.21 10.36 -12.07
N PRO A 37 -0.40 11.35 -12.46
CA PRO A 37 -0.76 12.29 -13.52
C PRO A 37 -0.91 11.56 -14.88
N PRO A 38 -1.92 11.89 -15.70
CA PRO A 38 -2.13 11.22 -17.00
C PRO A 38 -0.95 11.29 -17.99
N GLY A 39 -0.11 12.33 -17.88
CA GLY A 39 1.08 12.52 -18.73
C GLY A 39 2.39 12.02 -18.11
N GLY A 40 2.34 11.33 -16.96
CA GLY A 40 3.51 11.07 -16.14
C GLY A 40 3.97 12.29 -15.33
N GLY A 41 4.96 12.10 -14.47
CA GLY A 41 5.47 13.14 -13.57
C GLY A 41 5.36 12.74 -12.11
N GLU A 42 5.29 13.73 -11.22
CA GLU A 42 5.23 13.51 -9.77
C GLU A 42 3.85 12.99 -9.34
N ALA A 43 3.84 11.87 -8.62
CA ALA A 43 2.62 11.34 -8.03
C ALA A 43 2.14 12.19 -6.86
N ARG A 44 0.83 12.41 -6.76
CA ARG A 44 0.22 13.18 -5.68
C ARG A 44 -0.19 12.24 -4.54
N TRP A 45 0.46 12.37 -3.39
CA TRP A 45 0.02 11.73 -2.16
C TRP A 45 -1.17 12.49 -1.57
N PHE A 46 -2.30 11.80 -1.40
CA PHE A 46 -3.54 12.45 -0.93
C PHE A 46 -4.16 11.80 0.31
N PHE A 47 -3.76 10.57 0.66
CA PHE A 47 -4.26 9.90 1.85
C PHE A 47 -3.27 8.86 2.39
N THR A 48 -3.37 8.57 3.69
CA THR A 48 -2.63 7.50 4.36
C THR A 48 -3.63 6.57 5.02
N LEU A 49 -3.63 5.32 4.59
CA LEU A 49 -4.48 4.27 5.14
C LEU A 49 -3.66 3.46 6.16
N PRO A 50 -4.00 3.48 7.45
CA PRO A 50 -3.38 2.58 8.41
C PRO A 50 -3.80 1.13 8.12
N ILE A 51 -2.86 0.19 8.27
CA ILE A 51 -3.10 -1.24 8.09
C ILE A 51 -2.57 -2.03 9.29
N SER A 52 -2.95 -3.29 9.43
CA SER A 52 -2.49 -4.13 10.54
C SER A 52 -1.12 -4.78 10.30
N ALA A 53 -0.70 -4.87 9.04
CA ALA A 53 0.56 -5.46 8.61
C ALA A 53 1.67 -4.41 8.50
N ALA A 54 2.92 -4.81 8.72
CA ALA A 54 4.08 -3.96 8.41
C ALA A 54 4.14 -3.68 6.90
N GLY A 55 4.65 -2.51 6.52
CA GLY A 55 4.74 -2.08 5.12
C GLY A 55 5.65 -2.97 4.32
N GLN A 56 5.15 -4.07 3.79
CA GLN A 56 5.85 -4.98 2.89
C GLN A 56 4.95 -5.24 1.69
N ALA A 57 5.31 -6.21 0.85
CA ALA A 57 4.47 -6.66 -0.25
C ALA A 57 3.03 -6.95 0.22
N PHE A 58 2.06 -6.47 -0.57
CA PHE A 58 0.64 -6.68 -0.38
C PHE A 58 -0.03 -6.86 -1.74
N ALA A 59 -1.25 -7.38 -1.72
CA ALA A 59 -2.11 -7.51 -2.89
C ALA A 59 -3.55 -7.17 -2.53
N TRP A 60 -4.27 -6.57 -3.48
CA TRP A 60 -5.71 -6.43 -3.40
C TRP A 60 -6.39 -7.70 -3.90
N GLU A 61 -7.53 -8.05 -3.31
CA GLU A 61 -8.43 -9.03 -3.92
C GLU A 61 -8.86 -8.53 -5.31
N LEU A 62 -8.89 -9.44 -6.28
CA LEU A 62 -9.32 -9.12 -7.65
C LEU A 62 -10.85 -9.07 -7.80
N SER A 63 -11.58 -9.61 -6.81
CA SER A 63 -13.03 -9.52 -6.75
C SER A 63 -13.43 -8.13 -6.21
N ASP A 64 -14.70 -7.75 -6.38
CA ASP A 64 -15.24 -6.46 -5.92
C ASP A 64 -15.23 -6.29 -4.37
N ALA A 65 -14.65 -7.25 -3.64
CA ALA A 65 -14.41 -7.16 -2.22
C ALA A 65 -13.11 -6.37 -1.98
N ALA A 66 -13.19 -5.25 -1.27
CA ALA A 66 -12.05 -4.43 -0.87
C ALA A 66 -11.17 -5.12 0.19
N ARG A 67 -10.73 -6.35 -0.05
CA ARG A 67 -9.82 -7.07 0.83
C ARG A 67 -8.37 -6.84 0.44
N LEU A 68 -7.56 -6.62 1.45
CA LEU A 68 -6.12 -6.46 1.38
C LEU A 68 -5.45 -7.70 1.96
N TYR A 69 -4.57 -8.31 1.19
CA TYR A 69 -3.69 -9.39 1.62
C TYR A 69 -2.30 -8.80 1.83
N ALA A 70 -1.75 -8.96 3.03
CA ALA A 70 -0.39 -8.54 3.36
C ALA A 70 0.36 -9.69 4.04
N ILE A 71 1.69 -9.64 4.00
CA ILE A 71 2.53 -10.64 4.66
C ILE A 71 3.20 -10.07 5.90
N ASP A 72 3.25 -10.88 6.96
CA ASP A 72 4.18 -10.66 8.07
C ASP A 72 5.32 -11.68 7.94
N ARG A 73 6.53 -11.21 7.62
CA ARG A 73 7.69 -12.08 7.44
C ARG A 73 8.22 -12.66 8.74
N ALA A 74 8.05 -11.96 9.86
CA ALA A 74 8.56 -12.40 11.15
C ALA A 74 7.72 -13.58 11.67
N THR A 75 6.40 -13.49 11.54
CA THR A 75 5.48 -14.56 11.94
C THR A 75 5.20 -15.57 10.84
N ARG A 76 5.56 -15.26 9.58
CA ARG A 76 5.27 -16.07 8.37
C ARG A 76 3.78 -16.23 8.11
N GLU A 77 3.02 -15.19 8.39
CA GLU A 77 1.57 -15.19 8.25
C GLU A 77 1.10 -14.34 7.07
N VAL A 78 -0.07 -14.68 6.55
CA VAL A 78 -0.84 -13.82 5.65
C VAL A 78 -1.92 -13.15 6.48
N ILE A 79 -1.89 -11.82 6.50
CA ILE A 79 -2.88 -10.98 7.16
C ILE A 79 -3.89 -10.56 6.09
N VAL A 80 -5.16 -10.89 6.32
CA VAL A 80 -6.27 -10.47 5.46
C VAL A 80 -7.07 -9.41 6.20
N SER A 81 -7.26 -8.26 5.56
CA SER A 81 -8.02 -7.14 6.12
C SER A 81 -9.12 -6.72 5.16
N GLU A 82 -10.31 -6.46 5.69
CA GLU A 82 -11.36 -5.78 4.94
C GLU A 82 -11.19 -4.28 5.10
N VAL A 83 -10.99 -3.57 3.99
CA VAL A 83 -10.87 -2.12 3.96
C VAL A 83 -12.25 -1.56 3.63
N LYS A 84 -12.88 -0.86 4.57
CA LYS A 84 -14.19 -0.22 4.40
C LYS A 84 -14.04 1.29 4.21
#